data_AF-A0A3B8JNG1-F1
#
_entry.id   AF-A0A3B8JNG1-F1
#
_cell.length_a   1.000
_cell.length_b   1.000
_cell.length_c   1.000
_cell.angle_alpha   90.00
_cell.angle_beta   90.00
_cell.angle_gamma   90.00
#
_symmetry.space_group_name_H-M   'P 1'
#
loop_
_entity.id
_entity.type
_entity.pdbx_description
1 polymer ?
#
loop_
_entity_poly.entity_id
_entity_poly.type
_entity_poly.pdbx_seq_one_letter_code
_entity_poly.pdbx_strand_id
1 'polypeptide(L)'
;MTPLDLVESSTEEVLADPTMEYLDDLPDDVEMSLFDHLEELRQRIFYSLIALVVGAVGCFLFVKPLVQLLEAPARGVKFLQLAPGEFFFVSLKVAGYSGLLVAIPVILYQIIQFILPGLTRRERQLILPIVAGSTVLFLAGLVFAYLLLIPAAVNFFMNYGEDVVEQLWSIDRYFEFVLLLLLSTGLAFQVPVIQILLGFFGIVSARQMLSAWRYVLLGSAVLGAVLTPSTDPITQTLLAGAVVGLYFGGIAMVALLGNSEGWGKLIGALGSPLTKVDAIAQAQSDTVTASANIIEEEISQNCDSSLEDLSQIELENQTSQVEDTDIENQTQIEEEQTIQLEET
;
A
#
# COMPACT_ATOMS: atom_id res chain seq x y z
N MET A 1 71.57 15.42 -31.89
CA MET A 1 72.26 14.25 -31.32
C MET A 1 71.55 13.89 -30.03
N THR A 2 70.50 13.09 -30.12
CA THR A 2 69.93 12.27 -29.02
C THR A 2 70.91 11.12 -28.72
N PRO A 3 70.91 10.54 -27.51
CA PRO A 3 69.99 9.43 -27.18
C PRO A 3 69.51 9.42 -25.70
N LEU A 4 68.20 9.27 -25.44
CA LEU A 4 67.43 8.02 -25.20
C LEU A 4 67.27 7.70 -23.70
N ASP A 5 65.98 7.56 -23.36
CA ASP A 5 65.37 6.59 -22.44
C ASP A 5 65.76 6.56 -20.97
N LEU A 6 64.84 7.10 -20.15
CA LEU A 6 64.42 6.39 -18.94
C LEU A 6 62.90 6.46 -18.77
N VAL A 7 62.28 5.29 -19.00
CA VAL A 7 61.26 4.66 -18.15
C VAL A 7 59.89 5.37 -18.05
N GLU A 8 59.02 4.97 -18.97
CA GLU A 8 57.83 4.14 -18.67
C GLU A 8 56.92 4.54 -17.50
N SER A 9 55.65 4.80 -17.86
CA SER A 9 54.47 4.45 -17.08
C SER A 9 54.32 5.07 -15.69
N SER A 10 53.91 6.34 -15.63
CA SER A 10 53.03 6.79 -14.54
C SER A 10 51.59 6.64 -15.01
N THR A 11 51.02 5.49 -14.68
CA THR A 11 49.61 5.23 -14.41
C THR A 11 48.76 6.50 -14.29
N GLU A 12 47.68 6.56 -15.06
CA GLU A 12 46.50 7.35 -14.71
C GLU A 12 46.05 6.94 -13.30
N GLU A 13 46.57 7.62 -12.30
CA GLU A 13 45.97 7.64 -10.98
C GLU A 13 44.70 8.48 -11.13
N VAL A 14 43.61 7.80 -11.48
CA VAL A 14 42.25 8.29 -11.30
C VAL A 14 42.13 8.62 -9.82
N LEU A 15 42.45 9.87 -9.49
CA LEU A 15 42.07 10.52 -8.24
C LEU A 15 40.55 10.43 -8.18
N ALA A 16 40.06 9.37 -7.52
CA ALA A 16 38.74 9.36 -6.94
C ALA A 16 38.71 10.56 -6.00
N ASP A 17 38.17 11.67 -6.50
CA ASP A 17 38.03 12.91 -5.76
C ASP A 17 37.27 12.59 -4.46
N PRO A 18 37.92 12.67 -3.28
CA PRO A 18 37.29 12.36 -2.00
C PRO A 18 36.13 13.31 -1.68
N THR A 19 35.99 14.41 -2.45
CA THR A 19 34.88 15.34 -2.35
C THR A 19 33.57 14.74 -2.89
N MET A 20 33.62 13.80 -3.86
CA MET A 20 32.41 13.15 -4.42
C MET A 20 31.73 12.19 -3.45
N GLU A 21 32.48 11.52 -2.57
CA GLU A 21 31.91 10.66 -1.52
C GLU A 21 31.16 11.48 -0.45
N TYR A 22 31.55 12.74 -0.26
CA TYR A 22 30.91 13.66 0.68
C TYR A 22 29.60 14.26 0.16
N LEU A 23 29.47 14.42 -1.17
CA LEU A 23 28.27 14.98 -1.80
C LEU A 23 27.08 14.02 -1.82
N ASP A 24 27.32 12.71 -1.67
CA ASP A 24 26.28 11.68 -1.69
C ASP A 24 25.57 11.51 -0.32
N ASP A 25 26.10 12.15 0.72
CA ASP A 25 25.61 12.08 2.11
C ASP A 25 24.87 13.34 2.57
N LEU A 26 24.85 14.38 1.73
CA LEU A 26 23.94 15.50 1.94
C LEU A 26 22.51 14.99 1.71
N PRO A 27 21.53 15.40 2.55
CA PRO A 27 20.13 15.22 2.19
C PRO A 27 19.96 15.80 0.78
N ASP A 28 19.15 15.15 -0.06
CA ASP A 28 18.82 15.73 -1.36
C ASP A 28 18.17 17.08 -1.05
N ASP A 29 18.93 18.17 -1.17
CA ASP A 29 18.55 19.54 -0.84
C ASP A 29 17.54 20.07 -1.87
N VAL A 30 16.47 19.32 -2.09
CA VAL A 30 15.18 19.98 -2.21
C VAL A 30 14.88 20.47 -0.79
N GLU A 31 15.50 21.59 -0.40
CA GLU A 31 15.03 22.39 0.73
C GLU A 31 13.57 22.74 0.39
N MET A 32 12.65 21.89 0.83
CA MET A 32 11.24 22.06 0.53
C MET A 32 10.82 23.34 1.21
N SER A 33 10.21 24.25 0.45
CA SER A 33 9.58 25.41 1.05
C SER A 33 8.53 24.92 2.05
N LEU A 34 8.23 25.69 3.11
CA LEU A 34 7.11 25.35 4.00
C LEU A 34 5.81 25.19 3.22
N PHE A 35 5.66 25.90 2.10
CA PHE A 35 4.54 25.72 1.19
C PHE A 35 4.53 24.36 0.51
N ASP A 36 5.69 23.85 0.10
CA ASP A 36 5.83 22.52 -0.51
C ASP A 36 5.47 21.43 0.52
N HIS A 37 5.94 21.55 1.77
CA HIS A 37 5.58 20.62 2.84
C HIS A 37 4.07 20.64 3.17
N LEU A 38 3.43 21.82 3.14
CA LEU A 38 1.98 21.93 3.31
C LEU A 38 1.20 21.33 2.13
N GLU A 39 1.72 21.46 0.91
CA GLU A 39 1.12 20.86 -0.28
C GLU A 39 1.25 19.32 -0.24
N GLU A 40 2.38 18.79 0.22
CA GLU A 40 2.52 17.37 0.52
C GLU A 40 1.48 16.91 1.54
N LEU A 41 1.34 17.61 2.68
CA LEU A 41 0.36 17.26 3.71
C LEU A 41 -1.05 17.16 3.12
N ARG A 42 -1.45 18.16 2.32
CA ARG A 42 -2.75 18.17 1.65
C ARG A 42 -2.94 16.95 0.76
N GLN A 43 -1.96 16.63 -0.09
CA GLN A 43 -2.03 15.49 -0.99
C GLN A 43 -2.12 14.17 -0.22
N ARG A 44 -1.32 14.00 0.85
CA ARG A 44 -1.33 12.80 1.71
C ARG A 44 -2.67 12.62 2.42
N ILE A 45 -3.27 13.71 2.91
CA ILE A 45 -4.61 13.70 3.51
C ILE A 45 -5.65 13.28 2.46
N PHE A 46 -5.55 13.78 1.23
CA PHE A 46 -6.49 13.44 0.15
C PHE A 46 -6.41 11.95 -0.22
N TYR A 47 -5.21 11.40 -0.38
CA TYR A 47 -5.03 9.96 -0.62
C TYR A 47 -5.54 9.09 0.54
N SER A 48 -5.30 9.52 1.78
CA SER A 48 -5.80 8.85 2.98
C SER A 48 -7.33 8.85 3.04
N LEU A 49 -7.96 9.97 2.65
CA LEU A 49 -9.41 10.10 2.58
C LEU A 49 -10.01 9.22 1.48
N ILE A 50 -9.38 9.17 0.30
CA ILE A 50 -9.81 8.26 -0.77
C ILE A 50 -9.73 6.82 -0.31
N ALA A 51 -8.62 6.40 0.30
CA ALA A 51 -8.46 5.04 0.83
C ALA A 51 -9.55 4.70 1.87
N LEU A 52 -9.88 5.65 2.75
CA LEU A 52 -10.96 5.52 3.72
C LEU A 52 -12.33 5.35 3.05
N VAL A 53 -12.65 6.19 2.06
CA VAL A 53 -13.94 6.13 1.34
C VAL A 53 -14.06 4.82 0.56
N VAL A 54 -13.01 4.43 -0.17
CA VAL A 54 -12.98 3.16 -0.92
C VAL A 54 -13.11 1.97 0.04
N GLY A 55 -12.40 1.99 1.17
CA GLY A 55 -12.50 0.98 2.21
C GLY A 55 -13.91 0.89 2.80
N ALA A 56 -14.51 2.03 3.14
CA ALA A 56 -15.87 2.08 3.71
C ALA A 56 -16.92 1.60 2.72
N VAL A 57 -16.85 2.00 1.45
CA VAL A 57 -17.74 1.52 0.39
C VAL A 57 -17.56 0.01 0.16
N GLY A 58 -16.32 -0.47 0.10
CA GLY A 58 -16.00 -1.88 -0.02
C GLY A 58 -16.59 -2.71 1.14
N CYS A 59 -16.35 -2.29 2.38
CA CYS A 59 -16.92 -2.94 3.56
C CYS A 59 -18.45 -2.85 3.62
N PHE A 60 -19.06 -1.77 3.12
CA PHE A 60 -20.51 -1.63 3.06
C PHE A 60 -21.16 -2.69 2.16
N LEU A 61 -20.55 -3.02 1.01
CA LEU A 61 -21.03 -4.09 0.13
C LEU A 61 -21.02 -5.46 0.81
N PHE A 62 -20.11 -5.68 1.75
CA PHE A 62 -19.95 -6.92 2.52
C PHE A 62 -20.37 -6.77 4.00
N VAL A 63 -21.31 -5.87 4.31
CA VAL A 63 -21.67 -5.59 5.70
C VAL A 63 -22.29 -6.78 6.44
N LYS A 64 -23.08 -7.62 5.75
CA LYS A 64 -23.71 -8.80 6.36
C LYS A 64 -22.71 -9.82 6.91
N PRO A 65 -21.72 -10.30 6.14
CA PRO A 65 -20.70 -11.21 6.68
C PRO A 65 -19.81 -10.53 7.72
N LEU A 66 -19.55 -9.22 7.62
CA LEU A 66 -18.84 -8.48 8.66
C LEU A 66 -19.61 -8.49 9.99
N VAL A 67 -20.91 -8.20 9.96
CA VAL A 67 -21.79 -8.26 11.14
C VAL A 67 -21.75 -9.65 11.76
N GLN A 68 -21.86 -10.71 10.95
CA GLN A 68 -21.78 -12.10 11.43
C GLN A 68 -20.42 -12.46 12.06
N LEU A 69 -19.32 -11.94 11.50
CA LEU A 69 -17.99 -12.11 12.07
C LEU A 69 -17.89 -11.44 13.44
N LEU A 70 -18.35 -10.19 13.54
CA LEU A 70 -18.30 -9.40 14.76
C LEU A 70 -19.24 -9.94 15.85
N GLU A 71 -20.34 -10.61 15.49
CA GLU A 71 -21.25 -11.28 16.43
C GLU A 71 -20.71 -12.61 16.97
N ALA A 72 -19.74 -13.24 16.30
CA ALA A 72 -19.27 -14.57 16.66
C ALA A 72 -18.74 -14.70 18.11
N PRO A 73 -18.06 -13.70 18.69
CA PRO A 73 -17.67 -13.72 20.10
C PRO A 73 -18.84 -13.65 21.11
N ALA A 74 -20.02 -13.16 20.70
CA ALA A 74 -21.20 -13.00 21.54
C ALA A 74 -22.29 -14.05 21.29
N ARG A 75 -21.90 -15.25 20.81
CA ARG A 75 -22.82 -16.38 20.63
C ARG A 75 -23.52 -16.70 21.95
N GLY A 76 -24.84 -16.58 21.97
CA GLY A 76 -25.68 -16.83 23.14
C GLY A 76 -26.44 -15.61 23.65
N VAL A 77 -26.06 -14.39 23.24
CA VAL A 77 -26.83 -13.16 23.53
C VAL A 77 -28.01 -13.04 22.57
N LYS A 78 -29.17 -12.66 23.10
CA LYS A 78 -30.29 -12.17 22.28
C LYS A 78 -30.14 -10.67 22.05
N PHE A 79 -29.91 -10.28 20.80
CA PHE A 79 -29.88 -8.87 20.41
C PHE A 79 -31.30 -8.31 20.27
N LEU A 80 -31.53 -7.14 20.84
CA LEU A 80 -32.76 -6.37 20.72
C LEU A 80 -32.55 -5.18 19.81
N GLN A 81 -33.52 -4.96 18.94
CA GLN A 81 -33.63 -3.75 18.14
C GLN A 81 -34.62 -2.81 18.81
N LEU A 82 -34.14 -1.65 19.27
CA LEU A 82 -34.91 -0.65 20.01
C LEU A 82 -35.80 0.19 19.08
N ALA A 83 -35.39 0.37 17.82
CA ALA A 83 -36.15 1.13 16.83
C ALA A 83 -36.14 0.48 15.43
N PRO A 84 -37.26 0.54 14.69
CA PRO A 84 -37.30 0.11 13.28
C PRO A 84 -36.41 1.07 12.46
N GLY A 85 -35.20 0.63 12.13
CA GLY A 85 -34.17 1.43 11.45
C GLY A 85 -32.79 1.41 12.11
N GLU A 86 -32.67 0.99 13.38
CA GLU A 86 -31.38 0.92 14.10
C GLU A 86 -30.35 0.08 13.34
N PHE A 87 -30.75 -1.08 12.80
CA PHE A 87 -29.84 -1.94 12.03
C PHE A 87 -29.22 -1.27 10.80
N PHE A 88 -29.93 -0.33 10.16
CA PHE A 88 -29.39 0.43 9.03
C PHE A 88 -28.23 1.34 9.47
N PHE A 89 -28.41 2.07 10.58
CA PHE A 89 -27.35 2.91 11.14
C PHE A 89 -26.18 2.08 11.68
N VAL A 90 -26.46 0.94 12.30
CA VAL A 90 -25.41 -0.01 12.72
C VAL A 90 -24.63 -0.51 11.51
N SER A 91 -25.30 -0.86 10.42
CA SER A 91 -24.65 -1.30 9.18
C SER A 91 -23.71 -0.21 8.63
N LEU A 92 -24.13 1.06 8.67
CA LEU A 92 -23.30 2.18 8.26
C LEU A 92 -22.09 2.38 9.19
N LYS A 93 -22.28 2.27 10.52
CA LYS A 93 -21.18 2.31 11.51
C LYS A 93 -20.18 1.18 11.26
N VAL A 94 -20.66 -0.06 11.15
CA VAL A 94 -19.82 -1.25 10.89
C VAL A 94 -19.02 -1.07 9.62
N ALA A 95 -19.65 -0.64 8.53
CA ALA A 95 -18.97 -0.39 7.27
C ALA A 95 -17.92 0.73 7.37
N GLY A 96 -18.25 1.85 8.03
CA GLY A 96 -17.34 2.98 8.21
C GLY A 96 -16.12 2.62 9.06
N TYR A 97 -16.33 2.01 10.23
CA TYR A 97 -15.24 1.59 11.11
C TYR A 97 -14.41 0.47 10.51
N SER A 98 -15.03 -0.56 9.90
CA SER A 98 -14.28 -1.64 9.24
C SER A 98 -13.52 -1.13 8.03
N GLY A 99 -14.10 -0.22 7.26
CA GLY A 99 -13.43 0.47 6.16
C GLY A 99 -12.24 1.28 6.63
N LEU A 100 -12.37 1.97 7.77
CA LEU A 100 -11.25 2.65 8.43
C LEU A 100 -10.15 1.66 8.83
N LEU A 101 -10.49 0.53 9.45
CA LEU A 101 -9.51 -0.51 9.82
C LEU A 101 -8.75 -1.03 8.59
N VAL A 102 -9.44 -1.27 7.47
CA VAL A 102 -8.80 -1.69 6.21
C VAL A 102 -7.95 -0.57 5.60
N ALA A 103 -8.34 0.69 5.77
CA ALA A 103 -7.60 1.83 5.26
C ALA A 103 -6.36 2.19 6.11
N ILE A 104 -6.30 1.82 7.38
CA ILE A 104 -5.22 2.21 8.29
C ILE A 104 -3.81 1.85 7.78
N PRO A 105 -3.52 0.67 7.20
CA PRO A 105 -2.22 0.39 6.59
C PRO A 105 -1.80 1.43 5.54
N VAL A 106 -2.74 1.88 4.71
CA VAL A 106 -2.49 2.94 3.71
C VAL A 106 -2.29 4.28 4.40
N ILE A 107 -3.12 4.60 5.40
CA ILE A 107 -3.01 5.86 6.17
C ILE A 107 -1.65 5.93 6.88
N LEU A 108 -1.20 4.84 7.51
CA LEU A 108 0.11 4.75 8.16
C LEU A 108 1.24 4.95 7.17
N TYR A 109 1.16 4.35 5.97
CA TYR A 109 2.11 4.59 4.91
C TYR A 109 2.18 6.09 4.54
N GLN A 110 1.04 6.75 4.35
CA GLN A 110 1.02 8.19 4.01
C GLN A 110 1.54 9.07 5.14
N ILE A 111 1.24 8.74 6.41
CA ILE A 111 1.76 9.46 7.59
C ILE A 111 3.28 9.33 7.66
N ILE A 112 3.83 8.13 7.50
CA ILE A 112 5.28 7.91 7.57
C ILE A 112 5.98 8.55 6.37
N GLN A 113 5.37 8.49 5.17
CA GLN A 113 5.90 9.16 3.98
C GLN A 113 5.88 10.69 4.10
N PHE A 114 4.97 11.28 4.86
CA PHE A 114 4.98 12.71 5.17
C PHE A 114 6.16 13.13 6.06
N ILE A 115 6.73 12.19 6.83
CA ILE A 115 7.91 12.43 7.68
C ILE A 115 9.21 12.29 6.87
N LEU A 116 9.20 11.54 5.76
CA LEU A 116 10.32 11.32 4.84
C LEU A 116 11.14 12.57 4.44
N PRO A 117 10.56 13.74 4.09
CA PRO A 117 11.33 14.88 3.62
C PRO A 117 12.37 15.41 4.63
N GLY A 118 12.26 15.04 5.91
CA GLY A 118 13.24 15.40 6.94
C GLY A 118 14.40 14.41 7.10
N LEU A 119 14.52 13.38 6.25
CA LEU A 119 15.50 12.29 6.40
C LEU A 119 16.65 12.38 5.39
N THR A 120 17.83 11.95 5.81
CA THR A 120 18.97 11.76 4.90
C THR A 120 18.72 10.60 3.94
N ARG A 121 19.43 10.57 2.81
CA ARG A 121 19.31 9.54 1.76
C ARG A 121 19.50 8.12 2.29
N ARG A 122 20.37 7.95 3.29
CA ARG A 122 20.65 6.66 3.96
C ARG A 122 19.52 6.23 4.90
N GLU A 123 18.88 7.18 5.59
CA GLU A 123 17.78 6.93 6.52
C GLU A 123 16.46 6.59 5.80
N ARG A 124 16.27 7.08 4.57
CA ARG A 124 15.11 6.75 3.72
C ARG A 124 14.89 5.24 3.55
N GLN A 125 15.96 4.44 3.60
CA GLN A 125 15.88 2.99 3.45
C GLN A 125 15.17 2.30 4.63
N LEU A 126 15.15 2.92 5.81
CA LEU A 126 14.47 2.38 6.99
C LEU A 126 12.96 2.62 7.00
N ILE A 127 12.44 3.46 6.12
CA ILE A 127 11.00 3.70 6.07
C ILE A 127 10.23 2.45 5.67
N LEU A 128 10.68 1.73 4.63
CA LEU A 128 9.95 0.56 4.17
C LEU A 128 9.80 -0.53 5.25
N PRO A 129 10.86 -0.95 5.97
CA PRO A 129 10.69 -1.93 7.05
C PRO A 129 9.87 -1.40 8.22
N ILE A 130 9.91 -0.09 8.50
CA ILE A 130 9.05 0.52 9.54
C ILE A 130 7.58 0.48 9.12
N VAL A 131 7.23 0.83 7.89
CA VAL A 131 5.85 0.75 7.37
C VAL A 131 5.35 -0.69 7.32
N ALA A 132 6.20 -1.62 6.85
CA ALA A 132 5.84 -3.03 6.83
C ALA A 132 5.63 -3.56 8.24
N GLY A 133 6.52 -3.22 9.17
CA GLY A 133 6.40 -3.55 10.60
C GLY A 133 5.15 -2.94 11.23
N SER A 134 4.84 -1.67 10.92
CA SER A 134 3.65 -0.98 11.45
C SER A 134 2.36 -1.62 10.98
N THR A 135 2.31 -2.03 9.71
CA THR A 135 1.18 -2.74 9.11
C THR A 135 0.97 -4.11 9.77
N VAL A 136 2.05 -4.89 9.93
CA VAL A 136 1.99 -6.19 10.63
C VAL A 136 1.54 -6.01 12.07
N LEU A 137 2.09 -5.01 12.77
CA LEU A 137 1.77 -4.75 14.17
C LEU A 137 0.33 -4.25 14.33
N PHE A 138 -0.19 -3.48 13.39
CA PHE A 138 -1.59 -3.09 13.33
C PHE A 138 -2.51 -4.31 13.22
N LEU A 139 -2.23 -5.19 12.25
CA LEU A 139 -3.00 -6.43 12.06
C LEU A 139 -2.90 -7.35 13.29
N ALA A 140 -1.72 -7.44 13.92
CA ALA A 140 -1.55 -8.17 15.18
C ALA A 140 -2.42 -7.56 16.30
N GLY A 141 -2.54 -6.24 16.35
CA GLY A 141 -3.45 -5.53 17.28
C GLY A 141 -4.92 -5.86 17.04
N LEU A 142 -5.36 -5.95 15.78
CA LEU A 142 -6.72 -6.36 15.42
C LEU A 142 -7.00 -7.80 15.84
N VAL A 143 -6.06 -8.71 15.56
CA VAL A 143 -6.16 -10.12 15.96
C VAL A 143 -6.19 -10.24 17.49
N PHE A 144 -5.33 -9.50 18.20
CA PHE A 144 -5.31 -9.46 19.66
C PHE A 144 -6.64 -8.94 20.24
N ALA A 145 -7.18 -7.86 19.69
CA ALA A 145 -8.46 -7.32 20.11
C ALA A 145 -9.61 -8.32 19.89
N TYR A 146 -9.66 -8.94 18.70
CA TYR A 146 -10.73 -9.86 18.34
C TYR A 146 -10.69 -11.18 19.11
N LEU A 147 -9.50 -11.73 19.35
CA LEU A 147 -9.35 -13.04 19.99
C LEU A 147 -9.24 -12.97 21.52
N LEU A 148 -8.72 -11.88 22.09
CA LEU A 148 -8.49 -11.76 23.54
C LEU A 148 -9.40 -10.72 24.18
N LEU A 149 -9.41 -9.47 23.69
CA LEU A 149 -10.13 -8.39 24.36
C LEU A 149 -11.66 -8.52 24.27
N ILE A 150 -12.21 -8.72 23.06
CA ILE A 150 -13.67 -8.83 22.87
C ILE A 150 -14.22 -10.03 23.67
N PRO A 151 -13.65 -11.25 23.57
CA PRO A 151 -14.19 -12.39 24.31
C PRO A 151 -14.03 -12.23 25.81
N ALA A 152 -12.94 -11.61 26.29
CA ALA A 152 -12.79 -11.31 27.72
C ALA A 152 -13.91 -10.38 28.22
N ALA A 153 -14.25 -9.34 27.46
CA ALA A 153 -15.33 -8.42 27.77
C ALA A 153 -16.69 -9.09 27.80
N VAL A 154 -17.03 -9.80 26.72
CA VAL A 154 -18.33 -10.43 26.55
C VAL A 154 -18.55 -11.49 27.62
N ASN A 155 -17.54 -12.33 27.89
CA ASN A 155 -17.62 -13.31 28.97
C ASN A 155 -17.75 -12.64 30.34
N PHE A 156 -17.06 -11.53 30.60
CA PHE A 156 -17.23 -10.79 31.85
C PHE A 156 -18.68 -10.34 32.04
N PHE A 157 -19.28 -9.69 31.04
CA PHE A 157 -20.66 -9.22 31.12
C PHE A 157 -21.67 -10.36 31.24
N MET A 158 -21.45 -11.46 30.51
CA MET A 158 -22.31 -12.64 30.60
C MET A 158 -22.28 -13.29 31.98
N ASN A 159 -21.09 -13.53 32.53
CA ASN A 159 -20.95 -14.20 33.83
C ASN A 159 -21.34 -13.26 34.99
N TYR A 160 -21.18 -11.95 34.83
CA TYR A 160 -21.52 -10.98 35.89
C TYR A 160 -23.04 -10.87 36.12
N GLY A 161 -23.83 -10.93 35.04
CA GLY A 161 -25.30 -10.84 35.11
C GLY A 161 -26.02 -12.19 35.15
N GLU A 162 -25.30 -13.30 35.16
CA GLU A 162 -25.85 -14.66 35.20
C GLU A 162 -26.74 -14.84 36.44
N ASP A 163 -27.86 -15.54 36.30
CA ASP A 163 -28.87 -15.82 37.35
C ASP A 163 -29.58 -14.60 37.99
N VAL A 164 -29.26 -13.37 37.60
CA VAL A 164 -29.88 -12.16 38.16
C VAL A 164 -30.85 -11.51 37.17
N VAL A 165 -30.51 -11.44 35.88
CA VAL A 165 -31.31 -10.76 34.84
C VAL A 165 -31.21 -11.48 33.49
N GLU A 166 -32.32 -11.59 32.76
CA GLU A 166 -32.27 -12.02 31.35
C GLU A 166 -31.48 -11.00 30.51
N GLN A 167 -30.39 -11.45 29.89
CA GLN A 167 -29.47 -10.58 29.17
C GLN A 167 -29.97 -10.30 27.75
N LEU A 168 -30.59 -9.13 27.58
CA LEU A 168 -30.97 -8.56 26.28
C LEU A 168 -30.04 -7.37 25.98
N TRP A 169 -29.28 -7.45 24.89
CA TRP A 169 -28.33 -6.39 24.53
C TRP A 169 -28.83 -5.59 23.33
N SER A 170 -28.64 -4.27 23.35
CA SER A 170 -28.87 -3.44 22.17
C SER A 170 -27.80 -3.73 21.13
N ILE A 171 -28.23 -3.96 19.88
CA ILE A 171 -27.34 -4.20 18.76
C ILE A 171 -26.41 -3.00 18.53
N ASP A 172 -26.92 -1.76 18.57
CA ASP A 172 -26.12 -0.56 18.36
C ASP A 172 -25.00 -0.42 19.39
N ARG A 173 -25.31 -0.63 20.68
CA ARG A 173 -24.32 -0.53 21.75
C ARG A 173 -23.26 -1.62 21.70
N TYR A 174 -23.64 -2.84 21.32
CA TYR A 174 -22.70 -3.94 21.16
C TYR A 174 -21.70 -3.66 20.05
N PHE A 175 -22.17 -3.27 18.85
CA PHE A 175 -21.30 -2.99 17.72
C PHE A 175 -20.43 -1.76 17.95
N GLU A 176 -20.97 -0.70 18.55
CA GLU A 176 -20.18 0.47 18.95
C GLU A 176 -19.03 0.08 19.89
N PHE A 177 -19.33 -0.74 20.90
CA PHE A 177 -18.31 -1.29 21.80
C PHE A 177 -17.23 -2.08 21.05
N VAL A 178 -17.62 -3.07 20.24
CA VAL A 178 -16.68 -3.91 19.50
C VAL A 178 -15.81 -3.11 18.53
N LEU A 179 -16.41 -2.20 17.76
CA LEU A 179 -15.72 -1.41 16.74
C LEU A 179 -14.73 -0.42 17.36
N LEU A 180 -15.13 0.28 18.44
CA LEU A 180 -14.23 1.18 19.16
C LEU A 180 -13.09 0.42 19.84
N LEU A 181 -13.36 -0.76 20.40
CA LEU A 181 -12.32 -1.59 21.01
C LEU A 181 -11.30 -2.09 19.97
N LEU A 182 -11.76 -2.54 18.80
CA LEU A 182 -10.90 -2.92 17.66
C LEU A 182 -10.03 -1.75 17.20
N LEU A 183 -10.64 -0.58 16.97
CA LEU A 183 -9.94 0.61 16.49
C LEU A 183 -8.91 1.10 17.50
N SER A 184 -9.33 1.31 18.76
CA SER A 184 -8.45 1.80 19.83
C SER A 184 -7.26 0.87 20.07
N THR A 185 -7.49 -0.44 20.09
CA THR A 185 -6.41 -1.42 20.28
C THR A 185 -5.48 -1.46 19.07
N GLY A 186 -6.00 -1.47 17.85
CA GLY A 186 -5.16 -1.41 16.65
C GLY A 186 -4.27 -0.15 16.62
N LEU A 187 -4.81 1.00 17.01
CA LEU A 187 -4.05 2.25 17.15
C LEU A 187 -3.05 2.18 18.31
N ALA A 188 -3.39 1.56 19.44
CA ALA A 188 -2.46 1.37 20.56
C ALA A 188 -1.25 0.51 20.18
N PHE A 189 -1.43 -0.47 19.28
CA PHE A 189 -0.34 -1.25 18.70
C PHE A 189 0.60 -0.42 17.82
N GLN A 190 0.28 0.84 17.50
CA GLN A 190 1.22 1.76 16.83
C GLN A 190 2.17 2.48 17.79
N VAL A 191 1.95 2.37 19.12
CA VAL A 191 2.85 2.97 20.12
C VAL A 191 4.32 2.55 19.92
N PRO A 192 4.65 1.25 19.74
CA PRO A 192 6.03 0.84 19.49
C PRO A 192 6.61 1.43 18.20
N VAL A 193 5.80 1.58 17.15
CA VAL A 193 6.24 2.17 15.87
C VAL A 193 6.65 3.62 16.08
N ILE A 194 5.83 4.39 16.80
CA ILE A 194 6.13 5.77 17.16
C ILE A 194 7.40 5.84 18.01
N GLN A 195 7.58 4.93 18.97
CA GLN A 195 8.80 4.88 19.78
C GLN A 195 10.05 4.60 18.95
N ILE A 196 9.97 3.65 18.01
CA ILE A 196 11.06 3.31 17.09
C ILE A 196 11.42 4.53 16.24
N LEU A 197 10.43 5.24 15.69
CA LEU A 197 10.66 6.47 14.92
C LEU A 197 11.33 7.55 15.78
N LEU A 198 10.82 7.83 16.98
CA LEU A 198 11.40 8.84 17.88
C LEU A 198 12.82 8.49 18.34
N GLY A 199 13.09 7.20 18.57
CA GLY A 199 14.42 6.70 18.93
C GLY A 199 15.39 6.76 17.76
N PHE A 200 14.92 6.52 16.54
CA PHE A 200 15.71 6.61 15.31
C PHE A 200 16.18 8.04 15.05
N PHE A 201 15.29 9.02 15.16
CA PHE A 201 15.64 10.45 15.01
C PHE A 201 16.45 11.01 16.18
N GLY A 202 16.74 10.21 17.21
CA GLY A 202 17.44 10.68 18.41
C GLY A 202 16.66 11.70 19.25
N ILE A 203 15.36 11.90 18.96
CA ILE A 203 14.50 12.85 19.70
C ILE A 203 14.31 12.37 21.15
N VAL A 204 14.15 11.05 21.33
CA VAL A 204 13.96 10.46 22.65
C VAL A 204 14.81 9.20 22.79
N SER A 205 15.67 9.19 23.81
CA SER A 205 16.47 8.00 24.16
C SER A 205 15.65 6.96 24.92
N ALA A 206 16.04 5.68 24.81
CA ALA A 206 15.42 4.59 25.58
C ALA A 206 15.42 4.85 27.11
N ARG A 207 16.45 5.52 27.63
CA ARG A 207 16.53 5.91 29.05
C ARG A 207 15.48 6.96 29.42
N GLN A 208 15.24 7.95 28.55
CA GLN A 208 14.19 8.95 28.75
C GLN A 208 12.80 8.29 28.70
N MET A 209 12.55 7.40 27.74
CA MET A 209 11.30 6.64 27.70
C MET A 209 11.09 5.81 28.97
N LEU A 210 12.13 5.11 29.44
CA LEU A 210 12.06 4.36 30.69
C LEU A 210 11.76 5.26 31.88
N SER A 211 12.32 6.46 31.96
CA SER A 211 12.02 7.39 33.06
C SER A 211 10.55 7.81 33.10
N ALA A 212 9.88 7.85 31.95
CA ALA A 212 8.49 8.27 31.80
C ALA A 212 7.46 7.15 32.02
N TRP A 213 7.88 5.93 32.37
CA TRP A 213 6.99 4.75 32.47
C TRP A 213 5.77 4.95 33.38
N ARG A 214 5.90 5.74 34.45
CA ARG A 214 4.81 6.03 35.41
C ARG A 214 3.72 6.88 34.77
N TYR A 215 4.09 7.82 33.91
CA TYR A 215 3.13 8.65 33.17
C TYR A 215 2.40 7.81 32.12
N VAL A 216 3.09 6.87 31.48
CA VAL A 216 2.46 5.96 30.52
C VAL A 216 1.51 5.01 31.21
N LEU A 217 1.86 4.46 32.38
CA LEU A 217 0.94 3.63 33.17
C LEU A 217 -0.35 4.37 33.53
N LEU A 218 -0.23 5.63 33.96
CA LEU A 218 -1.40 6.46 34.25
C LEU A 218 -2.17 6.81 32.96
N GLY A 219 -1.45 7.21 31.91
CA GLY A 219 -2.01 7.56 30.62
C GLY A 219 -2.75 6.41 29.95
N SER A 220 -2.22 5.19 30.03
CA SER A 220 -2.87 3.99 29.49
C SER A 220 -4.11 3.61 30.29
N ALA A 221 -4.11 3.81 31.61
CA ALA A 221 -5.31 3.60 32.44
C ALA A 221 -6.42 4.62 32.11
N VAL A 222 -6.05 5.89 31.89
CA VAL A 222 -6.98 6.94 31.48
C VAL A 222 -7.48 6.71 30.06
N LEU A 223 -6.59 6.36 29.12
CA LEU A 223 -6.96 5.99 27.76
C LEU A 223 -7.89 4.77 27.77
N GLY A 224 -7.60 3.76 28.57
CA GLY A 224 -8.49 2.62 28.78
C GLY A 224 -9.87 3.07 29.24
N ALA A 225 -9.96 3.97 30.23
CA ALA A 225 -11.24 4.47 30.72
C ALA A 225 -12.05 5.27 29.68
N VAL A 226 -11.36 6.05 28.83
CA VAL A 226 -11.99 6.91 27.82
C VAL A 226 -12.37 6.13 26.56
N LEU A 227 -11.50 5.20 26.14
CA LEU A 227 -11.65 4.45 24.88
C LEU A 227 -12.51 3.20 25.03
N THR A 228 -12.76 2.75 26.27
CA THR A 228 -13.59 1.57 26.54
C THR A 228 -15.02 2.04 26.86
N PRO A 229 -15.97 1.98 25.91
CA PRO A 229 -17.32 2.48 26.13
C PRO A 229 -18.11 1.66 27.16
N SER A 230 -17.67 0.44 27.47
CA SER A 230 -18.28 -0.44 28.45
C SER A 230 -17.83 -0.17 29.90
N THR A 231 -16.76 0.61 30.11
CA THR A 231 -16.21 0.99 31.42
C THR A 231 -16.06 -0.17 32.42
N ASP A 232 -15.85 -1.40 31.94
CA ASP A 232 -15.66 -2.55 32.84
C ASP A 232 -14.20 -2.68 33.27
N PRO A 233 -13.94 -3.04 34.55
CA PRO A 233 -12.59 -3.12 35.08
C PRO A 233 -11.70 -4.13 34.34
N ILE A 234 -12.27 -5.21 33.80
CA ILE A 234 -11.49 -6.28 33.14
C ILE A 234 -10.94 -5.78 31.81
N THR A 235 -11.78 -5.28 30.91
CA THR A 235 -11.29 -4.76 29.61
C THR A 235 -10.40 -3.55 29.78
N GLN A 236 -10.74 -2.64 30.71
CA GLN A 236 -9.94 -1.46 30.98
C GLN A 236 -8.54 -1.84 31.46
N THR A 237 -8.42 -2.77 32.42
CA THR A 237 -7.11 -3.21 32.94
C THR A 237 -6.34 -4.03 31.91
N LEU A 238 -7.02 -4.85 31.12
CA LEU A 238 -6.40 -5.67 30.07
C LEU A 238 -5.86 -4.82 28.92
N LEU A 239 -6.64 -3.84 28.45
CA LEU A 239 -6.20 -2.87 27.43
C LEU A 239 -5.06 -2.00 27.94
N ALA A 240 -5.19 -1.44 29.16
CA ALA A 240 -4.12 -0.65 29.76
C ALA A 240 -2.83 -1.47 29.95
N GLY A 241 -2.95 -2.72 30.39
CA GLY A 241 -1.85 -3.68 30.49
C GLY A 241 -1.20 -3.98 29.15
N ALA A 242 -2.00 -4.18 28.09
CA ALA A 242 -1.50 -4.37 26.74
C ALA A 242 -0.71 -3.15 26.24
N VAL A 243 -1.23 -1.93 26.43
CA VAL A 243 -0.53 -0.69 26.06
C VAL A 243 0.78 -0.52 26.81
N VAL A 244 0.80 -0.81 28.12
CA VAL A 244 2.03 -0.77 28.93
C VAL A 244 3.03 -1.83 28.47
N GLY A 245 2.57 -3.04 28.18
CA GLY A 245 3.40 -4.10 27.63
C GLY A 245 4.03 -3.72 26.29
N LEU A 246 3.23 -3.14 25.38
CA LEU A 246 3.70 -2.61 24.11
C LEU A 246 4.71 -1.49 24.30
N TYR A 247 4.48 -0.57 25.25
CA TYR A 247 5.39 0.51 25.57
C TYR A 247 6.77 0.01 26.02
N PHE A 248 6.82 -0.99 26.91
CA PHE A 248 8.07 -1.62 27.32
C PHE A 248 8.71 -2.42 26.18
N GLY A 249 7.92 -3.08 25.35
CA GLY A 249 8.40 -3.77 24.15
C GLY A 249 9.06 -2.82 23.15
N GLY A 250 8.45 -1.67 22.88
CA GLY A 250 9.03 -0.65 22.01
C GLY A 250 10.29 -0.02 22.59
N ILE A 251 10.35 0.22 23.91
CA ILE A 251 11.59 0.62 24.58
C ILE A 251 12.70 -0.42 24.39
N ALA A 252 12.38 -1.70 24.60
CA ALA A 252 13.36 -2.77 24.44
C ALA A 252 13.89 -2.80 23.01
N MET A 253 13.01 -2.62 22.01
CA MET A 253 13.40 -2.54 20.61
C MET A 253 14.32 -1.33 20.37
N VAL A 254 13.94 -0.13 20.80
CA VAL A 254 14.79 1.08 20.68
C VAL A 254 16.14 0.91 21.40
N ALA A 255 16.17 0.25 22.56
CA ALA A 255 17.41 0.01 23.30
C ALA A 255 18.33 -0.98 22.59
N LEU A 256 17.79 -2.00 21.93
CA LEU A 256 18.55 -2.96 21.11
C LEU A 256 19.06 -2.31 19.82
N LEU A 257 18.28 -1.42 19.21
CA LEU A 257 18.61 -0.74 17.96
C LEU A 257 19.49 0.50 18.15
N GLY A 258 19.42 1.15 19.31
CA GLY A 258 19.98 2.48 19.58
C GLY A 258 21.52 2.61 19.56
N ASN A 259 22.26 1.55 19.26
CA ASN A 259 23.69 1.64 18.94
C ASN A 259 23.83 1.99 17.44
N SER A 260 24.78 2.84 17.04
CA SER A 260 24.96 3.23 15.62
C SER A 260 25.12 2.01 14.69
N GLU A 261 25.71 0.92 15.19
CA GLU A 261 25.80 -0.36 14.50
C GLU A 261 24.47 -1.12 14.37
N GLY A 262 23.53 -0.93 15.30
CA GLY A 262 22.25 -1.65 15.34
C GLY A 262 21.33 -1.27 14.18
N TRP A 263 21.23 0.03 13.90
CA TRP A 263 20.53 0.54 12.73
C TRP A 263 21.18 0.08 11.43
N GLY A 264 22.52 0.13 11.33
CA GLY A 264 23.27 -0.36 10.16
C GLY A 264 23.08 -1.87 9.91
N LYS A 265 23.09 -2.69 10.96
CA LYS A 265 22.82 -4.14 10.88
C LYS A 265 21.39 -4.43 10.43
N LEU A 266 20.41 -3.65 10.87
CA LEU A 266 19.03 -3.80 10.39
C LEU A 266 18.89 -3.43 8.93
N ILE A 267 19.49 -2.32 8.50
CA ILE A 267 19.53 -1.93 7.08
C ILE A 267 20.16 -3.05 6.24
N GLY A 268 21.31 -3.58 6.69
CA GLY A 268 22.00 -4.68 6.02
C GLY A 268 21.22 -6.00 6.01
N ALA A 269 20.57 -6.36 7.13
CA ALA A 269 19.80 -7.60 7.26
C ALA A 269 18.47 -7.57 6.49
N LEU A 270 17.82 -6.40 6.42
CA LEU A 270 16.59 -6.24 5.68
C LEU A 270 16.84 -6.21 4.17
N GLY A 271 18.06 -5.88 3.75
CA GLY A 271 18.48 -5.80 2.35
C GLY A 271 17.73 -4.69 1.63
N SER A 272 18.44 -3.71 1.09
CA SER A 272 17.86 -2.55 0.41
C SER A 272 16.65 -2.95 -0.44
N PRO A 273 15.42 -2.55 -0.08
CA PRO A 273 14.26 -2.91 -0.87
C PRO A 273 14.31 -2.33 -2.28
N LEU A 274 15.08 -1.25 -2.45
CA LEU A 274 15.33 -0.61 -3.74
C LEU A 274 15.98 -1.59 -4.72
N THR A 275 16.95 -2.43 -4.33
CA THR A 275 17.51 -3.43 -5.26
C THR A 275 16.51 -4.51 -5.66
N LYS A 276 15.53 -4.83 -4.81
CA LYS A 276 14.46 -5.79 -5.15
C LYS A 276 13.35 -5.16 -5.99
N VAL A 277 12.99 -3.91 -5.72
CA VAL A 277 12.00 -3.16 -6.53
C VAL A 277 12.58 -2.83 -7.89
N ASP A 278 13.87 -2.46 -7.97
CA ASP A 278 14.59 -2.29 -9.23
C ASP A 278 14.70 -3.63 -9.96
N ALA A 279 15.02 -4.74 -9.28
CA ALA A 279 15.03 -6.07 -9.91
C ALA A 279 13.64 -6.52 -10.41
N ILE A 280 12.56 -6.19 -9.71
CA ILE A 280 11.18 -6.48 -10.14
C ILE A 280 10.76 -5.55 -11.29
N ALA A 281 11.15 -4.28 -11.26
CA ALA A 281 10.90 -3.33 -12.35
C ALA A 281 11.69 -3.68 -13.62
N GLN A 282 12.95 -4.13 -13.48
CA GLN A 282 13.76 -4.65 -14.58
C GLN A 282 13.15 -5.93 -15.14
N ALA A 283 12.76 -6.88 -14.28
CA ALA A 283 12.13 -8.12 -14.70
C ALA A 283 10.83 -7.87 -15.47
N GLN A 284 10.03 -6.87 -15.06
CA GLN A 284 8.78 -6.50 -15.73
C GLN A 284 9.02 -5.74 -17.04
N SER A 285 10.10 -4.95 -17.14
CA SER A 285 10.55 -4.31 -18.38
C SER A 285 11.05 -5.34 -19.40
N ASP A 286 11.77 -6.37 -18.94
CA ASP A 286 12.28 -7.45 -19.79
C ASP A 286 11.15 -8.31 -20.35
N THR A 287 10.09 -8.60 -19.57
CA THR A 287 8.91 -9.31 -20.08
C THR A 287 8.13 -8.49 -21.10
N VAL A 288 7.99 -7.17 -20.89
CA VAL A 288 7.30 -6.28 -21.84
C VAL A 288 8.09 -6.16 -23.15
N THR A 289 9.43 -6.11 -23.09
CA THR A 289 10.29 -6.07 -24.28
C THR A 289 10.29 -7.41 -25.01
N ALA A 290 10.29 -8.53 -24.28
CA ALA A 290 10.15 -9.86 -24.87
C ALA A 290 8.79 -10.06 -25.56
N SER A 291 7.69 -9.60 -24.93
CA SER A 291 6.36 -9.62 -25.56
C SER A 291 6.27 -8.68 -26.77
N ALA A 292 6.91 -7.52 -26.74
CA ALA A 292 6.95 -6.60 -27.87
C ALA A 292 7.70 -7.18 -29.07
N ASN A 293 8.83 -7.86 -28.85
CA ASN A 293 9.59 -8.52 -29.92
C ASN A 293 8.83 -9.71 -30.54
N ILE A 294 8.10 -10.49 -29.73
CA ILE A 294 7.25 -11.59 -30.25
C ILE A 294 6.12 -11.02 -31.12
N ILE A 295 5.51 -9.91 -30.70
CA ILE A 295 4.47 -9.24 -31.49
C ILE A 295 5.05 -8.62 -32.77
N GLU A 296 6.25 -8.04 -32.74
CA GLU A 296 6.93 -7.56 -33.96
C GLU A 296 7.25 -8.70 -34.94
N GLU A 297 7.70 -9.85 -34.45
CA GLU A 297 8.00 -11.03 -35.27
C GLU A 297 6.72 -11.62 -35.89
N GLU A 298 5.64 -11.67 -35.12
CA GLU A 298 4.32 -12.14 -35.57
C GLU A 298 3.66 -11.16 -36.56
N ILE A 299 3.81 -9.85 -36.37
CA ILE A 299 3.36 -8.82 -37.33
C ILE A 299 4.20 -8.86 -38.61
N SER A 300 5.52 -9.05 -38.53
CA SER A 300 6.38 -9.17 -39.70
C SER A 300 6.04 -10.40 -40.55
N GLN A 301 5.79 -11.55 -39.91
CA GLN A 301 5.35 -12.77 -40.61
C GLN A 301 3.97 -12.61 -41.26
N ASN A 302 3.03 -11.94 -40.59
CA ASN A 302 1.68 -11.77 -41.11
C ASN A 302 1.58 -10.68 -42.19
N CYS A 303 2.50 -9.71 -42.21
CA CYS A 303 2.64 -8.75 -43.30
C CYS A 303 3.25 -9.39 -44.56
N ASP A 304 4.23 -10.29 -44.41
CA ASP A 304 4.81 -11.02 -45.56
C ASP A 304 3.77 -11.94 -46.21
N SER A 305 2.97 -12.68 -45.42
CA SER A 305 1.90 -13.54 -45.97
C SER A 305 0.81 -12.73 -46.68
N SER A 306 0.43 -11.57 -46.12
CA SER A 306 -0.59 -10.70 -46.72
C SER A 306 -0.11 -10.02 -48.00
N LEU A 307 1.20 -9.74 -48.13
CA LEU A 307 1.79 -9.19 -49.35
C LEU A 307 1.89 -10.24 -50.47
N GLU A 308 2.16 -11.51 -50.13
CA GLU A 308 2.08 -12.61 -51.10
C GLU A 308 0.65 -12.79 -51.62
N ASP A 309 -0.37 -12.79 -50.75
CA ASP A 309 -1.78 -12.92 -51.14
C ASP A 309 -2.25 -11.75 -52.03
N LEU A 310 -1.85 -10.52 -51.73
CA LEU A 310 -2.19 -9.36 -52.56
C LEU A 310 -1.49 -9.38 -53.92
N SER A 311 -0.26 -9.90 -54.00
CA SER A 311 0.45 -10.07 -55.28
C SER A 311 -0.21 -11.11 -56.19
N GLN A 312 -0.78 -12.17 -55.63
CA GLN A 312 -1.53 -13.20 -56.37
C GLN A 312 -2.85 -12.63 -56.91
N ILE A 313 -3.57 -11.84 -56.10
CA ILE A 313 -4.83 -11.20 -56.51
C ILE A 313 -4.60 -10.16 -57.61
N GLU A 314 -3.50 -9.40 -57.57
CA GLU A 314 -3.15 -8.42 -58.61
C GLU A 314 -2.81 -9.11 -59.96
N LEU A 315 -2.12 -10.26 -59.91
CA LEU A 315 -1.84 -11.09 -61.10
C LEU A 315 -3.12 -11.69 -61.70
N GLU A 316 -4.07 -12.11 -60.87
CA GLU A 316 -5.35 -12.68 -61.33
C GLU A 316 -6.26 -11.60 -61.95
N ASN A 317 -6.26 -10.38 -61.41
CA ASN A 317 -6.99 -9.23 -61.97
C ASN A 317 -6.40 -8.74 -63.30
N GLN A 318 -5.07 -8.72 -63.43
CA GLN A 318 -4.42 -8.37 -64.71
C GLN A 318 -4.73 -9.40 -65.81
N THR A 319 -4.85 -10.67 -65.45
CA THR A 319 -5.20 -11.73 -66.41
C THR A 319 -6.66 -11.58 -66.89
N SER A 320 -7.60 -11.20 -66.01
CA SER A 320 -9.00 -10.94 -66.40
C SER A 320 -9.18 -9.67 -67.25
N GLN A 321 -8.43 -8.59 -66.99
CA GLN A 321 -8.56 -7.36 -67.79
C GLN A 321 -8.04 -7.50 -69.23
N VAL A 322 -7.05 -8.36 -69.47
CA VAL A 322 -6.58 -8.66 -70.84
C VAL A 322 -7.67 -9.39 -71.64
N GLU A 323 -8.42 -10.28 -70.99
CA GLU A 323 -9.49 -11.04 -71.66
C GLU A 323 -10.70 -10.16 -72.05
N ASP A 324 -11.06 -9.16 -71.23
CA ASP A 324 -12.14 -8.21 -71.54
C ASP A 324 -11.75 -7.20 -72.64
N THR A 325 -10.49 -6.79 -72.72
CA THR A 325 -10.02 -5.80 -73.71
C THR A 325 -10.01 -6.37 -75.14
N ASP A 326 -9.78 -7.68 -75.29
CA ASP A 326 -9.83 -8.36 -76.59
C ASP A 326 -11.27 -8.50 -77.12
N ILE A 327 -12.27 -8.58 -76.24
CA ILE A 327 -13.69 -8.65 -76.61
C ILE A 327 -14.22 -7.28 -77.04
N GLU A 328 -13.78 -6.20 -76.37
CA GLU A 328 -14.21 -4.82 -76.66
C GLU A 328 -13.62 -4.30 -77.99
N ASN A 329 -12.39 -4.69 -78.35
CA ASN A 329 -11.80 -4.36 -79.65
C ASN A 329 -12.47 -5.07 -80.83
N GLN A 330 -13.03 -6.28 -80.65
CA GLN A 330 -13.77 -6.94 -81.72
C GLN A 330 -15.12 -6.26 -81.99
N THR A 331 -15.75 -5.71 -80.95
CA THR A 331 -17.05 -5.04 -81.06
C THR A 331 -16.93 -3.62 -81.66
N GLN A 332 -15.84 -2.89 -81.39
CA GLN A 332 -15.60 -1.57 -82.00
C GLN A 332 -15.31 -1.62 -83.51
N ILE A 333 -14.71 -2.69 -84.03
CA ILE A 333 -14.46 -2.84 -85.47
C ILE A 333 -15.77 -3.03 -86.26
N GLU A 334 -16.79 -3.67 -85.68
CA GLU A 334 -18.10 -3.83 -86.32
C GLU A 334 -18.94 -2.53 -86.31
N GLU A 335 -18.82 -1.69 -85.27
CA GLU A 335 -19.53 -0.41 -85.21
C GLU A 335 -18.95 0.64 -86.18
N GLU A 336 -17.62 0.68 -86.37
CA GLU A 336 -16.98 1.66 -87.27
C GLU A 336 -17.30 1.44 -88.76
N GLN A 337 -17.56 0.19 -89.18
CA GLN A 337 -17.96 -0.09 -90.57
C GLN A 337 -19.40 0.30 -90.87
N THR A 338 -20.26 0.40 -89.86
CA THR A 338 -21.69 0.64 -90.05
C THR A 338 -22.02 2.13 -90.18
N ILE A 339 -21.15 3.01 -89.65
CA ILE A 339 -21.37 4.47 -89.63
C ILE A 339 -20.83 5.17 -90.90
N GLN A 340 -19.93 4.55 -91.66
CA GLN A 340 -19.37 5.14 -92.89
C GLN A 340 -20.35 5.14 -94.09
N LEU A 341 -21.50 4.47 -94.02
CA LEU A 341 -22.46 4.37 -95.14
C LEU A 341 -23.63 5.36 -95.10
N GLU A 342 -23.68 6.27 -94.11
CA GLU A 342 -24.74 7.31 -94.00
C GLU A 342 -24.24 8.75 -94.29
N GLU A 343 -22.96 8.94 -94.61
CA GLU A 343 -22.41 10.17 -95.21
C GLU A 343 -21.78 9.89 -96.59
N THR A 344 -22.61 9.69 -97.61
CA THR A 344 -22.46 10.27 -98.98
C THR A 344 -23.65 9.96 -99.89
#